data_AF-A0A388QR21-F1
#
_entry.id   AF-A0A388QR21-F1
#
_cell.length_a   1.000
_cell.length_b   1.000
_cell.length_c   1.000
_cell.angle_alpha   90.00
_cell.angle_beta   90.00
_cell.angle_gamma   90.00
#
_symmetry.space_group_name_H-M   'P 1'
#
loop_
_entity.id
_entity.type
_entity.pdbx_description
1 polymer ?
#
loop_
_entity_poly.entity_id
_entity_poly.type
_entity_poly.pdbx_seq_one_letter_code
_entity_poly.pdbx_strand_id
1 'polypeptide(L)'
;GLGPGWSVAPAARPDCGRRRGHCAGDFGRQIDVEDTESELGRLAVVLNDTFGRMNAARERVTQFTADASHELRTPLTVILSDSQGALRQERTPAEYRATLEAIQLSALRMKAISDALLELAQGDVGRPVAPDDCDLADLADEAVALRGRFGP
;
A
#
# COMPACT_ATOMS: atom_id res chain seq x y z
N GLY A 1 22.34 38.77 -32.63
CA GLY A 1 21.05 38.18 -32.23
C GLY A 1 21.24 37.50 -30.90
N LEU A 2 20.57 37.99 -29.86
CA LEU A 2 20.62 37.47 -28.50
C LEU A 2 19.66 36.27 -28.40
N GLY A 3 20.15 35.11 -27.99
CA GLY A 3 19.31 33.95 -27.64
C GLY A 3 19.46 33.67 -26.14
N PRO A 4 18.37 33.59 -25.35
CA PRO A 4 18.48 33.28 -23.94
C PRO A 4 18.58 31.76 -23.73
N GLY A 5 19.69 31.33 -23.12
CA GLY A 5 19.83 30.00 -22.55
C GLY A 5 19.05 29.91 -21.23
N TRP A 6 18.07 29.03 -21.17
CA TRP A 6 17.39 28.69 -19.93
C TRP A 6 18.23 27.63 -19.21
N SER A 7 18.88 28.04 -18.12
CA SER A 7 19.50 27.10 -17.18
C SER A 7 18.45 26.71 -16.14
N VAL A 8 18.08 25.43 -16.11
CA VAL A 8 17.31 24.84 -15.00
C VAL A 8 18.23 24.69 -13.79
N ALA A 9 18.00 25.50 -12.77
CA ALA A 9 18.60 25.31 -11.45
C ALA A 9 17.96 24.07 -10.77
N PRO A 10 18.73 23.26 -10.01
CA PRO A 10 18.12 22.20 -9.21
C PRO A 10 17.29 22.83 -8.08
N ALA A 11 16.07 22.30 -7.89
CA ALA A 11 15.21 22.66 -6.78
C ALA A 11 15.98 22.48 -5.46
N ALA A 12 16.26 23.59 -4.78
CA ALA A 12 16.77 23.59 -3.42
C ALA A 12 15.79 22.79 -2.55
N ARG A 13 16.29 21.72 -1.92
CA ARG A 13 15.56 21.03 -0.85
C ARG A 13 15.35 22.04 0.29
N PRO A 14 14.15 22.12 0.90
CA PRO A 14 13.98 22.96 2.06
C PRO A 14 14.90 22.47 3.19
N ASP A 15 15.81 23.34 3.59
CA ASP A 15 16.61 23.21 4.80
C ASP A 15 15.69 23.33 6.00
N CYS A 16 15.55 22.24 6.75
CA CYS A 16 14.81 22.18 8.01
C CYS A 16 15.60 22.95 9.07
N GLY A 17 15.47 24.27 9.03
CA GLY A 17 16.12 25.21 9.93
C GLY A 17 15.94 24.80 11.39
N ARG A 18 17.10 24.68 12.06
CA ARG A 18 17.30 24.49 13.49
C ARG A 18 16.60 25.59 14.32
N ARG A 19 15.31 25.44 14.57
CA ARG A 19 14.56 26.06 15.67
C ARG A 19 13.38 25.14 16.00
N ARG A 20 13.16 24.91 17.29
CA ARG A 20 12.22 23.93 17.86
C ARG A 20 10.83 24.11 17.25
N GLY A 21 10.58 23.37 16.17
CA GLY A 21 9.35 23.38 15.41
C GLY A 21 8.61 22.09 15.69
N HIS A 22 7.39 22.21 16.20
CA HIS A 22 6.41 21.14 16.08
C HIS A 22 5.90 21.18 14.65
N CYS A 23 6.51 20.37 13.78
CA CYS A 23 5.87 19.96 12.54
C CYS A 23 4.81 18.92 12.93
N ALA A 24 3.53 19.23 12.74
CA ALA A 24 2.45 18.28 12.95
C ALA A 24 2.70 17.04 12.07
N GLY A 25 3.05 15.91 12.70
CA GLY A 25 3.31 14.64 12.02
C GLY A 25 4.65 13.96 12.33
N ASP A 26 5.58 14.59 13.05
CA ASP A 26 6.80 13.91 13.51
C ASP A 26 6.60 13.21 14.85
N PHE A 27 5.95 12.03 14.82
CA PHE A 27 5.86 11.12 15.96
C PHE A 27 7.12 10.24 16.10
N GLY A 28 8.17 10.49 15.30
CA GLY A 28 9.41 9.72 15.32
C GLY A 28 10.33 10.07 16.49
N ARG A 29 10.12 11.22 17.14
CA ARG A 29 10.86 11.61 18.34
C ARG A 29 10.19 11.06 19.59
N GLN A 30 10.89 10.16 20.27
CA GLN A 30 10.53 9.73 21.62
C GLN A 30 10.67 10.90 22.59
N ILE A 31 9.79 10.91 23.60
CA ILE A 31 9.92 11.80 24.75
C ILE A 31 11.06 11.25 25.59
N ASP A 32 12.09 12.07 25.82
CA ASP A 32 13.19 11.74 26.72
C ASP A 32 12.65 11.57 28.15
N VAL A 33 12.91 10.42 28.77
CA VAL A 33 12.45 10.11 30.12
C VAL A 33 13.65 10.06 31.06
N GLU A 34 13.84 11.11 31.86
CA GLU A 34 14.95 11.21 32.82
C GLU A 34 14.67 10.48 34.14
N ASP A 35 13.41 10.45 34.59
CA ASP A 35 12.96 9.73 35.77
C ASP A 35 11.68 8.94 35.45
N THR A 36 11.80 7.62 35.38
CA THR A 36 10.70 6.69 35.05
C THR A 36 9.80 6.36 36.23
N GLU A 37 10.22 6.66 37.47
CA GLU A 37 9.45 6.39 38.70
C GLU A 37 8.52 7.56 39.07
N SER A 38 8.72 8.72 38.45
CA SER A 38 7.77 9.83 38.48
C SER A 38 6.48 9.49 37.73
N GLU A 39 5.35 10.05 38.17
CA GLU A 39 4.08 9.97 37.45
C GLU A 39 4.19 10.49 36.02
N LEU A 40 4.98 11.55 35.81
CA LEU A 40 5.24 12.11 34.48
C LEU A 40 6.13 11.17 33.65
N GLY A 41 7.06 10.47 34.28
CA GLY A 41 7.90 9.47 33.64
C GLY A 41 7.12 8.27 33.13
N ARG A 42 6.26 7.70 33.97
CA ARG A 42 5.36 6.61 33.59
C ARG A 42 4.43 7.00 32.45
N LEU A 43 3.87 8.22 32.47
CA LEU A 43 3.04 8.74 31.37
C LEU A 43 3.85 8.86 30.07
N ALA A 44 5.08 9.37 30.13
CA ALA A 44 5.95 9.48 28.96
C ALA A 44 6.26 8.11 28.34
N VAL A 45 6.47 7.08 29.16
CA VAL A 45 6.64 5.69 28.69
C VAL A 45 5.40 5.17 27.94
N VAL A 46 4.20 5.34 28.50
CA VAL A 46 2.94 4.91 27.85
C VAL A 46 2.71 5.65 26.54
N LEU A 47 3.02 6.95 26.50
CA LEU A 47 2.87 7.77 25.30
C LEU A 47 3.87 7.36 24.21
N ASN A 48 5.12 7.07 24.59
CA ASN A 48 6.13 6.54 23.67
C ASN A 48 5.73 5.17 23.08
N ASP A 49 5.15 4.26 23.88
CA ASP A 49 4.60 2.99 23.36
C ASP A 49 3.47 3.23 22.36
N THR A 50 2.54 4.14 22.69
CA THR A 50 1.44 4.50 21.80
C THR A 50 1.94 5.07 20.47
N PHE A 51 2.90 6.00 20.51
CA PHE A 51 3.53 6.54 19.30
C PHE A 51 4.27 5.45 18.51
N GLY A 52 4.96 4.53 19.19
CA GLY A 52 5.57 3.36 18.57
C GLY A 52 4.57 2.52 17.79
N ARG A 53 3.42 2.20 18.39
CA ARG A 53 2.34 1.44 17.73
C ARG A 53 1.75 2.18 16.52
N MET A 54 1.52 3.49 16.65
CA MET A 54 1.01 4.31 15.54
C MET A 54 2.00 4.38 14.37
N ASN A 55 3.30 4.57 14.66
CA ASN A 55 4.34 4.58 13.64
C ASN A 55 4.43 3.23 12.92
N ALA A 56 4.39 2.13 13.67
CA ALA A 56 4.40 0.78 13.09
C ALA A 56 3.17 0.52 12.21
N ALA A 57 1.99 1.01 12.59
CA ALA A 57 0.78 0.92 11.78
C ALA A 57 0.90 1.76 10.49
N ARG A 58 1.41 2.99 10.60
CA ARG A 58 1.65 3.88 9.45
C ARG A 58 2.62 3.27 8.45
N GLU A 59 3.72 2.70 8.94
CA GLU A 59 4.72 2.05 8.10
C GLU A 59 4.11 0.87 7.33
N ARG A 60 3.32 0.04 8.01
CA ARG A 60 2.58 -1.06 7.37
C ARG A 60 1.66 -0.59 6.25
N VAL A 61 0.88 0.46 6.49
CA VAL A 61 0.00 1.05 5.45
C VAL A 61 0.81 1.60 4.29
N THR A 62 1.95 2.26 4.57
CA THR A 62 2.81 2.85 3.54
C THR A 62 3.42 1.78 2.65
N GLN A 63 4.02 0.74 3.25
CA GLN A 63 4.62 -0.38 2.53
C GLN A 63 3.55 -1.12 1.70
N PHE A 64 2.42 -1.42 2.31
CA PHE A 64 1.31 -2.09 1.63
C PHE A 64 0.78 -1.28 0.43
N THR A 65 0.63 0.04 0.58
CA THR A 65 0.22 0.92 -0.52
C THR A 65 1.25 0.94 -1.65
N ALA A 66 2.54 0.93 -1.32
CA ALA A 66 3.62 0.86 -2.29
C ALA A 66 3.56 -0.46 -3.08
N ASP A 67 3.44 -1.59 -2.37
CA ASP A 67 3.36 -2.92 -2.98
C ASP A 67 2.13 -3.05 -3.89
N ALA A 68 0.96 -2.60 -3.43
CA ALA A 68 -0.26 -2.58 -4.24
C ALA A 68 -0.11 -1.70 -5.49
N SER A 69 0.52 -0.53 -5.36
CA SER A 69 0.78 0.36 -6.49
C SER A 69 1.70 -0.29 -7.53
N HIS A 70 2.73 -1.01 -7.08
CA HIS A 70 3.61 -1.76 -7.98
C HIS A 70 2.87 -2.90 -8.69
N GLU A 71 2.07 -3.68 -7.96
CA GLU A 71 1.30 -4.79 -8.51
C GLU A 71 0.21 -4.32 -9.50
N LEU A 72 -0.38 -3.14 -9.31
CA LEU A 72 -1.36 -2.57 -10.24
C LEU A 72 -0.73 -2.00 -11.52
N ARG A 73 0.49 -1.46 -11.45
CA ARG A 73 1.18 -0.86 -12.62
C ARG A 73 1.46 -1.88 -13.71
N THR A 74 1.78 -3.11 -13.34
CA THR A 74 2.10 -4.18 -14.28
C THR A 74 0.92 -4.52 -15.20
N PRO A 75 -0.26 -4.95 -14.70
CA PRO A 75 -1.41 -5.24 -15.56
C PRO A 75 -1.91 -4.00 -16.30
N LEU A 76 -1.83 -2.80 -15.70
CA LEU A 76 -2.17 -1.56 -16.41
C LEU A 76 -1.26 -1.34 -17.63
N THR A 77 0.03 -1.61 -17.49
CA THR A 77 1.00 -1.51 -18.60
C THR A 77 0.66 -2.48 -19.72
N VAL A 78 0.28 -3.72 -19.39
CA VAL A 78 -0.16 -4.73 -20.36
C VAL A 78 -1.40 -4.25 -21.11
N ILE A 79 -2.44 -3.82 -20.38
CA ILE A 79 -3.70 -3.32 -20.99
C ILE A 79 -3.40 -2.19 -21.97
N LEU A 80 -2.58 -1.21 -21.58
CA LEU A 80 -2.25 -0.06 -22.43
C LEU A 80 -1.42 -0.48 -23.65
N SER A 81 -0.40 -1.32 -23.45
CA SER A 81 0.45 -1.83 -24.53
C SER A 81 -0.36 -2.60 -25.58
N ASP A 82 -1.19 -3.53 -25.14
CA ASP A 82 -1.99 -4.40 -25.99
C ASP A 82 -3.07 -3.62 -26.73
N SER A 83 -3.75 -2.70 -26.04
CA SER A 83 -4.75 -1.81 -26.65
C SER A 83 -4.12 -0.93 -27.71
N GLN A 84 -2.97 -0.29 -27.41
CA GLN A 84 -2.25 0.51 -28.39
C GLN A 84 -1.77 -0.33 -29.58
N GLY A 85 -1.30 -1.55 -29.34
CA GLY A 85 -0.89 -2.49 -30.38
C GLY A 85 -2.05 -2.85 -31.32
N ALA A 86 -3.22 -3.14 -30.76
CA ALA A 86 -4.42 -3.47 -31.52
C ALA A 86 -4.96 -2.30 -32.35
N LEU A 87 -4.82 -1.06 -31.85
CA LEU A 87 -5.30 0.15 -32.53
C LEU A 87 -4.35 0.65 -33.63
N ARG A 88 -3.06 0.31 -33.58
CA ARG A 88 -2.06 0.82 -34.54
C ARG A 88 -2.12 0.16 -35.92
N GLN A 89 -2.60 -1.08 -36.01
CA GLN A 89 -2.56 -1.87 -37.25
C GLN A 89 -3.81 -2.75 -37.34
N GLU A 90 -4.30 -2.94 -38.56
CA GLU A 90 -5.32 -3.96 -38.83
C GLU A 90 -4.76 -5.35 -38.54
N ARG A 91 -5.58 -6.18 -37.91
CA ARG A 91 -5.24 -7.55 -37.51
C ARG A 91 -6.35 -8.49 -37.93
N THR A 92 -6.03 -9.78 -37.95
CA THR A 92 -7.07 -10.80 -38.14
C THR A 92 -8.03 -10.84 -36.96
N PRO A 93 -9.28 -11.30 -37.15
CA PRO A 93 -10.22 -11.47 -36.04
C PRO A 93 -9.70 -12.37 -34.91
N ALA A 94 -8.86 -13.37 -35.23
CA ALA A 94 -8.25 -14.26 -34.24
C ALA A 94 -7.22 -13.52 -33.36
N GLU A 95 -6.38 -12.68 -33.96
CA GLU A 95 -5.40 -11.86 -33.22
C GLU A 95 -6.08 -10.79 -32.35
N TYR A 96 -7.17 -10.19 -32.82
CA TYR A 96 -7.96 -9.28 -32.00
C TYR A 96 -8.56 -10.00 -30.79
N ARG A 97 -9.14 -11.19 -30.98
CA ARG A 97 -9.67 -11.99 -29.87
C ARG A 97 -8.60 -12.31 -28.84
N ALA A 98 -7.43 -12.79 -29.27
CA ALA A 98 -6.32 -13.10 -28.37
C ALA A 98 -5.84 -11.85 -27.60
N THR A 99 -5.79 -10.68 -28.25
CA THR A 99 -5.42 -9.42 -27.60
C THR A 99 -6.46 -9.00 -26.56
N LEU A 100 -7.76 -9.13 -26.87
CA LEU A 100 -8.85 -8.82 -25.94
C LEU A 100 -8.86 -9.76 -24.74
N GLU A 101 -8.55 -11.05 -24.93
CA GLU A 101 -8.40 -12.02 -23.84
C GLU A 101 -7.24 -11.65 -22.90
N ALA A 102 -6.10 -11.22 -23.43
CA ALA A 102 -4.96 -10.76 -22.64
C ALA A 102 -5.29 -9.48 -21.83
N ILE A 103 -6.00 -8.53 -22.45
CA ILE A 103 -6.51 -7.32 -21.78
C ILE A 103 -7.49 -7.71 -20.66
N GLN A 104 -8.43 -8.63 -20.94
CA GLN A 104 -9.41 -9.08 -19.96
C GLN A 104 -8.74 -9.74 -18.75
N LEU A 105 -7.77 -10.64 -18.97
CA LEU A 105 -7.02 -11.28 -17.89
C LEU A 105 -6.31 -10.24 -17.01
N SER A 106 -5.67 -9.26 -17.64
CA SER A 106 -4.98 -8.17 -16.91
C SER A 106 -5.96 -7.31 -16.12
N ALA A 107 -7.13 -7.01 -16.67
CA ALA A 107 -8.18 -6.27 -15.99
C ALA A 107 -8.76 -7.04 -14.79
N LEU A 108 -8.96 -8.36 -14.94
CA LEU A 108 -9.38 -9.23 -13.83
C LEU A 108 -8.35 -9.28 -12.71
N ARG A 109 -7.05 -9.32 -13.04
CA ARG A 109 -5.98 -9.21 -12.03
C ARG A 109 -6.02 -7.87 -11.29
N MET A 110 -6.21 -6.75 -11.99
CA MET A 110 -6.38 -5.43 -11.34
C MET A 110 -7.60 -5.38 -10.43
N LYS A 111 -8.71 -6.00 -10.85
CA LYS A 111 -9.92 -6.11 -10.05
C LYS A 111 -9.63 -6.86 -8.75
N ALA A 112 -8.98 -8.03 -8.82
CA ALA A 112 -8.64 -8.82 -7.64
C ALA A 112 -7.76 -8.05 -6.64
N ILE A 113 -6.76 -7.31 -7.12
CA ILE A 113 -5.92 -6.46 -6.25
C ILE A 113 -6.78 -5.36 -5.60
N SER A 114 -7.66 -4.72 -6.37
CA SER A 114 -8.52 -3.65 -5.88
C SER A 114 -9.54 -4.14 -4.85
N ASP A 115 -10.10 -5.33 -5.06
CA ASP A 115 -11.01 -5.98 -4.11
C ASP A 115 -10.26 -6.30 -2.80
N ALA A 116 -9.05 -6.88 -2.87
CA ALA A 116 -8.22 -7.15 -1.70
C ALA A 116 -7.85 -5.88 -0.91
N LEU A 117 -7.56 -4.78 -1.61
CA LEU A 117 -7.32 -3.46 -0.98
C LEU A 117 -8.57 -2.97 -0.23
N LEU A 118 -9.76 -3.13 -0.82
CA LEU A 118 -11.02 -2.71 -0.21
C LEU A 118 -11.38 -3.60 0.99
N GLU A 119 -11.16 -4.90 0.89
CA GLU A 119 -11.34 -5.85 1.99
C GLU A 119 -10.44 -5.49 3.17
N LEU A 120 -9.16 -5.17 2.94
CA LEU A 120 -8.24 -4.74 4.01
C LEU A 120 -8.62 -3.39 4.61
N ALA A 121 -9.11 -2.45 3.80
CA ALA A 121 -9.58 -1.16 4.30
C ALA A 121 -10.84 -1.28 5.16
N GLN A 122 -11.67 -2.29 4.92
CA GLN A 122 -12.88 -2.58 5.70
C GLN A 122 -12.60 -3.48 6.90
N GLY A 123 -11.70 -4.43 6.74
CA GLY A 123 -11.33 -5.45 7.71
C GLY A 123 -10.22 -5.00 8.63
N ASP A 124 -10.47 -4.00 9.48
CA ASP A 124 -9.73 -3.83 10.75
C ASP A 124 -10.33 -2.78 11.69
N VAL A 125 -11.67 -2.64 11.72
CA VAL A 125 -12.32 -1.88 12.80
C VAL A 125 -12.49 -2.80 14.03
N GLY A 126 -11.39 -3.07 14.71
CA GLY A 126 -11.36 -3.22 16.17
C GLY A 126 -12.11 -4.41 16.80
N ARG A 127 -12.16 -5.58 16.17
CA ARG A 127 -12.66 -6.78 16.86
C ARG A 127 -11.51 -7.58 17.45
N PRO A 128 -11.23 -7.48 18.76
CA PRO A 128 -10.35 -8.43 19.41
C PRO A 128 -10.96 -9.82 19.24
N VAL A 129 -10.29 -10.66 18.45
CA VAL A 129 -10.60 -12.09 18.37
C VAL A 129 -10.06 -12.69 19.67
N ALA A 130 -10.96 -13.18 20.52
CA ALA A 130 -10.54 -13.96 21.66
C ALA A 130 -9.86 -15.23 21.14
N PRO A 131 -8.68 -15.62 21.66
CA PRO A 131 -8.10 -16.90 21.34
C PRO A 131 -9.07 -17.99 21.81
N ASP A 132 -9.53 -18.81 20.86
CA ASP A 132 -10.39 -19.96 21.10
C ASP A 132 -9.64 -21.21 20.61
N ASP A 133 -9.80 -22.34 21.31
CA ASP A 133 -9.18 -23.59 20.89
C ASP A 133 -9.85 -24.07 19.60
N CYS A 134 -9.11 -24.08 18.49
CA CYS A 134 -9.58 -24.59 17.20
C CYS A 134 -8.71 -25.75 16.70
N ASP A 135 -9.32 -26.72 16.03
CA ASP A 135 -8.58 -27.75 15.30
C ASP A 135 -7.99 -27.15 14.02
N LEU A 136 -6.67 -27.29 13.86
CA LEU A 136 -5.96 -26.84 12.67
C LEU A 136 -6.37 -27.63 11.42
N ALA A 137 -6.82 -28.87 11.58
CA ALA A 137 -7.33 -29.68 10.48
C ALA A 137 -8.65 -29.09 9.94
N ASP A 138 -9.57 -28.71 10.82
CA ASP A 138 -10.86 -28.12 10.44
C ASP A 138 -10.66 -26.77 9.72
N LEU A 139 -9.75 -25.92 10.21
CA LEU A 139 -9.39 -24.67 9.55
C LEU A 139 -8.74 -24.88 8.18
N ALA A 140 -7.89 -25.90 8.04
CA ALA A 140 -7.26 -26.22 6.77
C ALA A 140 -8.30 -26.68 5.74
N ASP A 141 -9.24 -27.52 6.15
CA ASP A 141 -10.34 -27.99 5.28
C ASP A 141 -11.27 -26.84 4.88
N GLU A 142 -11.59 -25.92 5.80
CA GLU A 142 -12.38 -24.73 5.50
C GLU A 142 -11.67 -23.78 4.51
N ALA A 143 -10.36 -23.55 4.69
CA ALA A 143 -9.57 -22.71 3.80
C ALA A 143 -9.48 -23.31 2.38
N VAL A 144 -9.35 -24.64 2.27
CA VAL A 144 -9.36 -25.36 0.99
C VAL A 144 -10.74 -25.25 0.32
N ALA A 145 -11.82 -25.34 1.09
CA ALA A 145 -13.18 -25.19 0.58
C ALA A 145 -13.47 -23.75 0.08
N LEU A 146 -12.97 -22.72 0.77
CA LEU A 146 -13.08 -21.32 0.35
C LEU A 146 -12.39 -21.06 -1.00
N ARG A 147 -11.26 -21.71 -1.24
CA ARG A 147 -10.53 -21.58 -2.51
C ARG A 147 -11.32 -22.16 -3.70
N GLY A 148 -12.18 -23.16 -3.47
CA GLY A 148 -13.11 -23.67 -4.49
C GLY A 148 -14.25 -22.71 -4.83
N ARG A 149 -14.52 -21.72 -3.97
CA ARG A 149 -15.54 -20.68 -4.18
C ARG A 149 -15.01 -19.49 -4.99
N PHE A 150 -13.68 -19.39 -5.12
CA PHE A 150 -12.97 -18.31 -5.82
C PHE A 150 -12.17 -18.78 -7.06
N GLY A 151 -12.50 -19.93 -7.67
CA GLY A 151 -12.10 -20.14 -9.07
C GLY A 151 -12.54 -21.45 -9.74
N PRO A 152 -12.47 -21.51 -11.09
CA PRO A 152 -12.30 -20.38 -12.02
C PRO A 152 -13.59 -19.58 -12.26
#